data_AF-A0A5R2N786-F1
#
_entry.id   AF-A0A5R2N786-F1
#
_cell.length_a   1.000
_cell.length_b   1.000
_cell.length_c   1.000
_cell.angle_alpha   90.00
_cell.angle_beta   90.00
_cell.angle_gamma   90.00
#
_symmetry.space_group_name_H-M   'P 1'
#
loop_
_entity.id
_entity.type
_entity.pdbx_description
1 polymer ?
#
loop_
_entity_poly.entity_id
_entity_poly.type
_entity_poly.pdbx_seq_one_letter_code
_entity_poly.pdbx_strand_id
1 'polypeptide(L)' 'VNALSMMAPYGPAEKQALLEAADLKTRAETLIAITEMTLARENEDFGSSLQ' A
#
# COMPACT_ATOMS: atom_id res chain seq x y z
N VAL A 1 -4.18 -3.23 -11.88
CA VAL A 1 -4.71 -2.79 -10.57
C VAL A 1 -5.12 -3.99 -9.72
N ASN A 2 -6.14 -4.78 -10.09
CA ASN A 2 -6.57 -5.95 -9.29
C ASN A 2 -5.48 -7.01 -9.05
N ALA A 3 -4.63 -7.30 -10.04
CA ALA A 3 -3.55 -8.28 -9.88
C ALA A 3 -2.50 -7.83 -8.84
N LEU A 4 -2.19 -6.52 -8.79
CA LEU A 4 -1.25 -5.96 -7.80
C LEU A 4 -1.84 -6.03 -6.37
N SER A 5 -3.14 -5.73 -6.21
CA SER A 5 -3.84 -5.85 -4.93
C SER A 5 -3.94 -7.27 -4.37
N MET A 6 -3.85 -8.30 -5.23
CA MET A 6 -3.87 -9.71 -4.81
C MET A 6 -2.48 -10.29 -4.51
N MET A 7 -1.41 -9.72 -5.10
CA MET A 7 -0.03 -10.21 -4.91
C MET A 7 0.71 -9.49 -3.78
N ALA A 8 0.32 -8.26 -3.44
CA ALA A 8 0.95 -7.50 -2.37
C ALA A 8 0.35 -7.86 -0.99
N PRO A 9 1.18 -7.93 0.07
CA PRO A 9 0.77 -8.34 1.42
C PRO A 9 0.02 -7.21 2.16
N TYR A 10 -1.01 -6.65 1.55
CA TYR A 10 -1.82 -5.58 2.13
C TYR A 10 -2.70 -6.11 3.28
N GLY A 11 -2.76 -5.35 4.36
CA GLY A 11 -3.64 -5.61 5.50
C GLY A 11 -5.11 -5.35 5.18
N PRO A 12 -6.02 -5.64 6.13
CA PRO A 12 -7.46 -5.44 5.92
C PRO A 12 -7.84 -4.00 5.58
N ALA A 13 -7.17 -3.00 6.19
CA ALA A 13 -7.47 -1.58 5.97
C ALA A 13 -7.05 -1.13 4.57
N GLU A 14 -5.85 -1.50 4.11
CA GLU A 14 -5.37 -1.19 2.77
C GLU A 14 -6.26 -1.83 1.70
N LYS A 15 -6.72 -3.07 1.94
CA LYS A 15 -7.65 -3.76 1.04
C LYS A 15 -9.02 -3.06 0.98
N GLN A 16 -9.53 -2.55 2.09
CA GLN A 16 -10.79 -1.78 2.10
C GLN A 16 -10.65 -0.46 1.34
N ALA A 17 -9.57 0.28 1.54
CA ALA A 17 -9.32 1.53 0.80
C ALA A 17 -9.32 1.32 -0.73
N LEU A 18 -8.78 0.20 -1.21
CA LEU A 18 -8.79 -0.14 -2.64
C LEU A 18 -10.18 -0.53 -3.17
N LEU A 19 -11.04 -1.10 -2.34
CA LEU A 19 -12.42 -1.45 -2.68
C LEU A 19 -13.35 -0.23 -2.68
N GLU A 20 -13.10 0.74 -1.80
CA GLU A 20 -13.86 2.00 -1.72
C GLU A 20 -13.49 3.01 -2.82
N ALA A 21 -12.37 2.80 -3.51
CA ALA A 21 -11.97 3.66 -4.63
C ALA A 21 -12.98 3.58 -5.80
N ALA A 22 -13.61 4.71 -6.08
CA ALA A 22 -14.76 4.83 -6.99
C ALA A 22 -14.44 4.49 -8.45
N ASP A 23 -13.22 4.75 -8.92
CA ASP A 23 -12.79 4.48 -10.28
C ASP A 23 -11.35 3.96 -10.36
N LEU A 24 -10.90 3.58 -11.56
CA LEU A 24 -9.58 3.00 -11.77
C LEU A 24 -8.43 3.97 -11.51
N LYS A 25 -8.64 5.27 -11.74
CA LYS A 25 -7.63 6.29 -11.49
C LYS A 25 -7.46 6.49 -9.99
N THR A 26 -8.55 6.71 -9.26
CA THR A 26 -8.52 6.82 -7.80
C THR A 26 -7.93 5.57 -7.18
N ARG A 27 -8.28 4.38 -7.66
CA ARG A 27 -7.71 3.13 -7.15
C ARG A 27 -6.21 3.00 -7.40
N ALA A 28 -5.71 3.48 -8.54
CA ALA A 28 -4.29 3.50 -8.82
C ALA A 28 -3.55 4.48 -7.89
N GLU A 29 -4.11 5.66 -7.65
CA GLU A 29 -3.56 6.65 -6.70
C GLU A 29 -3.54 6.09 -5.27
N THR A 30 -4.62 5.44 -4.82
CA THR A 30 -4.68 4.75 -3.52
C THR A 30 -3.64 3.64 -3.41
N LEU A 31 -3.44 2.84 -4.46
CA LEU A 31 -2.45 1.77 -4.48
C LEU A 31 -1.01 2.32 -4.37
N ILE A 32 -0.72 3.42 -5.06
CA ILE A 32 0.58 4.10 -4.98
C ILE A 32 0.81 4.60 -3.57
N ALA A 33 -0.15 5.33 -2.99
CA ALA A 33 -0.03 5.89 -1.65
C ALA A 33 0.20 4.81 -0.58
N ILE A 34 -0.55 3.70 -0.63
CA ILE A 34 -0.35 2.56 0.27
C ILE A 34 1.07 2.00 0.14
N THR A 35 1.55 1.85 -1.10
CA THR A 35 2.89 1.28 -1.37
C THR A 35 4.00 2.20 -0.87
N GLU A 36 3.87 3.52 -1.07
CA GLU A 36 4.82 4.51 -0.56
C GLU A 36 4.89 4.51 0.96
N MET A 37 3.74 4.42 1.65
CA MET A 37 3.70 4.31 3.11
C MET A 37 4.39 3.04 3.62
N THR A 38 4.19 1.91 2.94
CA THR A 38 4.87 0.64 3.29
C THR A 38 6.37 0.76 3.13
N LEU A 39 6.85 1.28 1.99
CA LEU A 39 8.30 1.46 1.74
C LEU A 39 8.94 2.44 2.74
N ALA A 40 8.23 3.51 3.12
CA ALA A 40 8.72 4.45 4.12
C ALA A 40 8.90 3.77 5.48
N ARG A 41 7.91 2.96 5.92
CA ARG A 41 7.99 2.18 7.17
C ARG A 41 9.11 1.15 7.14
N GLU A 42 9.27 0.39 6.06
CA GLU A 42 10.36 -0.58 5.93
C GLU A 42 11.74 0.07 6.03
N ASN A 43 11.90 1.27 5.46
CA ASN A 43 13.15 2.03 5.55
C ASN A 43 13.40 2.58 6.98
N GLU A 44 12.35 3.01 7.67
CA GLU A 44 12.43 3.41 9.09
C GLU A 44 12.80 2.23 10.00
N ASP A 45 12.16 1.06 9.82
CA ASP A 45 12.47 -0.16 10.57
C ASP A 45 13.92 -0.61 10.32
N PHE A 46 14.40 -0.53 9.07
CA PHE A 46 15.78 -0.84 8.73
C PHE A 46 16.76 0.14 9.40
N GLY A 47 16.44 1.44 9.43
CA GLY A 47 17.24 2.45 10.12
C GLY A 47 17.27 2.26 11.63
N SER A 48 16.14 1.91 12.25
CA SER A 48 16.03 1.67 13.68
C SER A 48 16.72 0.39 14.13
N SER A 49 16.81 -0.64 13.28
CA SER A 49 17.49 -1.90 13.61
C SER A 49 19.03 -1.82 13.60
N LEU A 50 19.58 -0.71 13.10
CA LEU A 50 21.03 -0.47 13.00
C LEU A 50 21.59 0.47 14.09
N GLN A 51 20.76 0.92 15.04
CA GLN A 51 21.16 1.75 16.19
C GLN A 51 21.38 0.90 17.44
#